data_AF-A0A651F5Z3-F1
#
_entry.id   AF-A0A651F5Z3-F1
#
_cell.length_a   1.000
_cell.length_b   1.000
_cell.length_c   1.000
_cell.angle_alpha   90.00
_cell.angle_beta   90.00
_cell.angle_gamma   90.00
#
_symmetry.space_group_name_H-M   'P 1'
#
loop_
_entity.id
_entity.type
_entity.pdbx_description
1 polymer ?
#
loop_
_entity_poly.entity_id
_entity_poly.type
_entity_poly.pdbx_seq_one_letter_code
_entity_poly.pdbx_strand_id
1 'polypeptide(L)'
;MKVLDFKNTGLPENENIKKAFDLGLKSHIRRFDEELMMAHRSIEAQLNQQFEMIKRSGQYNEEQLKQLKKQQEHAINQIKDQVENQLMSTRDQDFSARVIEPAKIVADSDPAAENVVSAILVLETVRSPKDYENIKSALGEKVSGIVSEILDMEAYPSEKNNKIAGMSDDSKRANLALMVGGLQSLANMAKQLPPGQKVMMVGGRDAAKHKIDFASAVRGVDSKLDDLFVNAFNDANQVVEMGVRVEVDKDSNTLKAVHVDVAPPGADGKPPQGPGIGGGFFDDGGDKKGPATPPSKGFGGGGNKKLGGGF
;
A
#
# COMPACT_ATOMS: atom_id res chain seq x y z
N MET A 1 -23.74 -6.66 13.61
CA MET A 1 -22.54 -5.84 13.36
C MET A 1 -23.03 -4.41 13.10
N LYS A 2 -22.48 -3.40 13.79
CA LYS A 2 -22.93 -2.00 13.59
C LYS A 2 -22.30 -1.50 12.29
N VAL A 3 -23.12 -1.07 11.34
CA VAL A 3 -22.65 -0.30 10.18
C VAL A 3 -21.99 0.97 10.72
N LEU A 4 -20.85 1.35 10.14
CA LEU A 4 -20.14 2.57 10.50
C LEU A 4 -21.10 3.77 10.42
N ASP A 5 -21.22 4.52 11.51
CA ASP A 5 -22.10 5.69 11.60
C ASP A 5 -21.28 6.96 11.39
N PHE A 6 -21.75 7.82 10.49
CA PHE A 6 -21.14 9.11 10.17
C PHE A 6 -20.76 9.91 11.41
N LYS A 7 -21.63 9.92 12.44
CA LYS A 7 -21.42 10.68 13.69
C LYS A 7 -20.16 10.26 14.46
N ASN A 8 -19.67 9.04 14.25
CA ASN A 8 -18.51 8.50 14.95
C ASN A 8 -17.22 8.59 14.11
N THR A 9 -17.29 9.19 12.91
CA THR A 9 -16.12 9.28 12.02
C THR A 9 -15.19 10.42 12.37
N GLY A 10 -15.68 11.46 13.07
CA GLY A 10 -14.94 12.70 13.30
C GLY A 10 -14.84 13.61 12.09
N LEU A 11 -15.55 13.31 10.99
CA LEU A 11 -15.68 14.21 9.85
C LEU A 11 -16.58 15.42 10.19
N PRO A 12 -16.39 16.58 9.54
CA PRO A 12 -17.24 17.74 9.77
C PRO A 12 -18.73 17.46 9.50
N GLU A 13 -19.62 17.94 10.38
CA GLU A 13 -21.07 17.79 10.23
C GLU A 13 -21.64 18.70 9.13
N ASN A 14 -21.38 18.32 7.89
CA ASN A 14 -21.86 19.00 6.68
C ASN A 14 -22.72 18.04 5.84
N GLU A 15 -23.78 18.57 5.22
CA GLU A 15 -24.75 17.77 4.46
C GLU A 15 -24.12 17.09 3.24
N ASN A 16 -23.26 17.78 2.49
CA ASN A 16 -22.58 17.21 1.33
C ASN A 16 -21.55 16.15 1.74
N ILE A 17 -20.79 16.39 2.82
CA ILE A 17 -19.84 15.40 3.36
C ILE A 17 -20.59 14.15 3.82
N LYS A 18 -21.74 14.31 4.49
CA LYS A 18 -22.58 13.17 4.91
C LYS A 18 -23.14 12.40 3.71
N LYS A 19 -23.62 13.11 2.69
CA LYS A 19 -24.12 12.49 1.45
C LYS A 19 -23.01 11.75 0.71
N ALA A 20 -21.81 12.32 0.66
CA ALA A 20 -20.62 11.70 0.10
C ALA A 20 -20.21 10.44 0.88
N PHE A 21 -20.23 10.51 2.22
CA PHE A 21 -20.01 9.36 3.09
C PHE A 21 -21.01 8.23 2.82
N ASP A 22 -22.31 8.53 2.74
CA ASP A 22 -23.34 7.52 2.49
C ASP A 22 -23.17 6.85 1.12
N LEU A 23 -22.83 7.62 0.08
CA LEU A 23 -22.51 7.10 -1.25
C LEU A 23 -21.26 6.23 -1.25
N GLY A 24 -20.19 6.72 -0.61
CA GLY A 24 -18.92 6.02 -0.43
C GLY A 24 -19.10 4.68 0.27
N LEU A 25 -19.75 4.69 1.43
CA LEU A 25 -20.00 3.51 2.25
C LEU A 25 -20.88 2.49 1.51
N LYS A 26 -21.93 2.95 0.82
CA LYS A 26 -22.79 2.07 0.03
C LYS A 26 -22.01 1.38 -1.10
N SER A 27 -21.15 2.11 -1.81
CA SER A 27 -20.31 1.52 -2.86
C SER A 27 -19.28 0.55 -2.28
N HIS A 28 -18.71 0.89 -1.11
CA HIS A 28 -17.77 0.05 -0.39
C HIS A 28 -18.38 -1.28 0.07
N ILE A 29 -19.60 -1.24 0.62
CA ILE A 29 -20.34 -2.45 0.98
C ILE A 29 -20.58 -3.31 -0.26
N ARG A 30 -21.06 -2.71 -1.36
CA ARG A 30 -21.26 -3.43 -2.63
C ARG A 30 -19.96 -4.08 -3.13
N ARG A 31 -18.83 -3.39 -3.02
CA ARG A 31 -17.51 -3.94 -3.37
C ARG A 31 -17.20 -5.19 -2.54
N PHE A 32 -17.39 -5.12 -1.24
CA PHE A 32 -17.14 -6.25 -0.35
C PHE A 32 -18.04 -7.44 -0.68
N ASP A 33 -19.31 -7.20 -1.00
CA ASP A 33 -20.24 -8.26 -1.44
C ASP A 33 -19.76 -8.92 -2.76
N GLU A 34 -19.26 -8.13 -3.71
CA GLU A 34 -18.68 -8.62 -4.96
C GLU A 34 -17.40 -9.45 -4.72
N GLU A 35 -16.50 -8.96 -3.86
CA GLU A 35 -15.27 -9.67 -3.47
C GLU A 35 -15.60 -11.00 -2.77
N LEU A 36 -16.57 -11.01 -1.87
CA LEU A 36 -17.05 -12.22 -1.19
C LEU A 36 -17.63 -13.24 -2.19
N MET A 37 -18.48 -12.78 -3.12
CA MET A 37 -19.01 -13.65 -4.17
C MET A 37 -17.91 -14.24 -5.06
N MET A 38 -16.90 -13.45 -5.43
CA MET A 38 -15.77 -13.93 -6.23
C MET A 38 -14.93 -14.95 -5.46
N ALA A 39 -14.67 -14.70 -4.17
CA ALA A 39 -13.97 -15.64 -3.30
C ALA A 39 -14.73 -16.97 -3.18
N HIS A 40 -16.05 -16.93 -2.95
CA HIS A 40 -16.90 -18.12 -2.90
C HIS A 40 -16.83 -18.95 -4.20
N ARG A 41 -16.93 -18.29 -5.36
CA ARG A 41 -16.82 -18.97 -6.65
C ARG A 41 -15.43 -19.59 -6.87
N SER A 42 -14.37 -18.89 -6.44
CA SER A 42 -13.00 -19.39 -6.55
C SER A 42 -12.78 -20.63 -5.69
N ILE A 43 -13.25 -20.63 -4.44
CA ILE A 43 -13.19 -21.78 -3.51
C ILE A 43 -13.91 -22.99 -4.10
N GLU A 44 -15.14 -22.79 -4.59
CA GLU A 44 -15.91 -23.85 -5.23
C GLU A 44 -15.18 -24.44 -6.43
N ALA A 45 -14.67 -23.59 -7.33
CA ALA A 45 -13.95 -24.03 -8.52
C ALA A 45 -12.71 -24.84 -8.16
N GLN A 46 -11.90 -24.37 -7.20
CA GLN A 46 -10.68 -25.04 -6.77
C GLN A 46 -10.97 -26.41 -6.16
N LEU A 47 -11.93 -26.49 -5.23
CA LEU A 47 -12.25 -27.75 -4.57
C LEU A 47 -12.93 -28.73 -5.54
N ASN A 48 -13.81 -28.25 -6.42
CA ASN A 48 -14.44 -29.10 -7.44
C ASN A 48 -13.41 -29.66 -8.43
N GLN A 49 -12.41 -28.86 -8.82
CA GLN A 49 -11.31 -29.34 -9.65
C GLN A 49 -10.51 -30.44 -8.95
N GLN A 50 -10.23 -30.30 -7.65
CA GLN A 50 -9.58 -31.36 -6.86
C GLN A 50 -10.40 -32.64 -6.82
N PHE A 51 -11.71 -32.53 -6.59
CA PHE A 51 -12.60 -33.69 -6.58
C PHE A 51 -12.67 -34.40 -7.93
N GLU A 52 -12.72 -33.65 -9.04
CA GLU A 52 -12.71 -34.25 -10.38
C GLU A 52 -11.37 -34.95 -10.69
N MET A 53 -10.23 -34.44 -10.19
CA MET A 53 -8.95 -35.15 -10.29
C MET A 53 -8.96 -36.46 -9.50
N ILE A 54 -9.52 -36.46 -8.28
CA ILE A 54 -9.67 -37.66 -7.45
C ILE A 54 -10.58 -38.68 -8.14
N LYS A 55 -11.72 -38.24 -8.69
CA LYS A 55 -12.65 -39.10 -9.42
C LYS A 55 -12.01 -39.74 -10.64
N ARG A 56 -11.22 -38.97 -11.40
CA ARG A 56 -10.49 -39.46 -12.59
C ARG A 56 -9.35 -40.42 -12.26
N SER A 57 -8.84 -40.41 -11.02
CA SER A 57 -7.79 -41.35 -10.59
C SER A 57 -8.25 -42.81 -10.56
N GLY A 58 -9.57 -43.05 -10.49
CA GLY A 58 -10.15 -44.39 -10.42
C GLY A 58 -9.84 -45.15 -9.12
N GLN A 59 -9.22 -44.51 -8.13
CA GLN A 59 -8.77 -45.15 -6.89
C GLN A 59 -9.88 -45.41 -5.87
N TYR A 60 -11.06 -44.81 -6.06
CA TYR A 60 -12.17 -44.85 -5.09
C TYR A 60 -13.39 -45.51 -5.71
N ASN A 61 -14.08 -46.35 -4.94
CA ASN A 61 -15.37 -46.90 -5.34
C ASN A 61 -16.50 -45.84 -5.21
N GLU A 62 -17.69 -46.13 -5.73
CA GLU A 62 -18.81 -45.16 -5.73
C GLU A 62 -19.22 -44.68 -4.34
N GLU A 63 -19.14 -45.55 -3.33
CA GLU A 63 -19.56 -45.24 -1.97
C GLU A 63 -18.55 -44.33 -1.28
N GLN A 64 -17.26 -44.56 -1.50
CA GLN A 64 -16.18 -43.68 -1.09
C GLN A 64 -16.25 -42.32 -1.79
N LEU A 65 -16.56 -42.28 -3.09
CA LEU A 65 -16.75 -41.02 -3.83
C LEU A 65 -17.95 -40.22 -3.30
N LYS A 66 -19.05 -40.88 -2.91
CA LYS A 66 -20.20 -40.21 -2.27
C LYS A 66 -19.83 -39.62 -0.91
N GLN A 67 -19.05 -40.33 -0.10
CA GLN A 67 -18.58 -39.82 1.20
C GLN A 67 -17.62 -38.63 1.02
N LEU A 68 -16.67 -38.73 0.08
CA LEU A 68 -15.74 -37.66 -0.24
C LEU A 68 -16.46 -36.40 -0.74
N LYS A 69 -17.49 -36.54 -1.59
CA LYS A 69 -18.29 -35.41 -2.05
C LYS A 69 -18.98 -34.69 -0.89
N LYS A 70 -19.57 -35.44 0.05
CA LYS A 70 -20.19 -34.85 1.25
C LYS A 70 -19.17 -34.13 2.13
N GLN A 71 -17.97 -34.71 2.32
CA GLN A 71 -16.89 -34.06 3.07
C GLN A 71 -16.42 -32.77 2.37
N GLN A 72 -16.31 -32.79 1.05
CA GLN A 72 -15.95 -31.64 0.24
C GLN A 72 -17.00 -30.52 0.33
N GLU A 73 -18.29 -30.83 0.23
CA GLU A 73 -19.38 -29.86 0.42
C GLU A 73 -19.33 -29.22 1.82
N HIS A 74 -19.05 -30.01 2.85
CA HIS A 74 -18.87 -29.49 4.21
C HIS A 74 -17.64 -28.57 4.30
N ALA A 75 -16.51 -28.96 3.70
CA ALA A 75 -15.30 -28.14 3.66
C ALA A 75 -15.50 -26.83 2.90
N ILE A 76 -16.23 -26.85 1.78
CA ILE A 76 -16.60 -25.64 1.02
C ILE A 76 -17.35 -24.67 1.95
N ASN A 77 -18.38 -25.13 2.66
CA ASN A 77 -19.17 -24.27 3.52
C ASN A 77 -18.35 -23.71 4.69
N GLN A 78 -17.51 -24.53 5.34
CA GLN A 78 -16.63 -24.06 6.41
C GLN A 78 -15.65 -22.99 5.95
N ILE A 79 -15.02 -23.18 4.78
CA ILE A 79 -14.06 -22.21 4.24
C ILE A 79 -14.77 -20.91 3.84
N LYS A 80 -15.97 -21.00 3.24
CA LYS A 80 -16.80 -19.83 2.93
C LYS A 80 -17.14 -19.04 4.20
N ASP A 81 -17.62 -19.71 5.24
CA ASP A 81 -17.95 -19.06 6.52
C ASP A 81 -16.72 -18.38 7.14
N GLN A 82 -15.54 -19.00 7.06
CA GLN A 82 -14.28 -18.41 7.54
C GLN A 82 -13.91 -17.15 6.74
N VAL A 83 -13.98 -17.21 5.40
CA VAL A 83 -13.66 -16.08 4.52
C VAL A 83 -14.66 -14.94 4.71
N GLU A 84 -15.95 -15.24 4.84
CA GLU A 84 -16.98 -14.25 5.13
C GLU A 84 -16.72 -13.55 6.45
N ASN A 85 -16.47 -14.31 7.52
CA ASN A 85 -16.15 -13.72 8.82
C ASN A 85 -14.89 -12.84 8.78
N GLN A 86 -13.86 -13.27 8.06
CA GLN A 86 -12.63 -12.51 7.91
C GLN A 86 -12.86 -11.20 7.15
N LEU A 87 -13.52 -11.25 5.98
CA LEU A 87 -13.82 -10.06 5.17
C LEU A 87 -14.74 -9.09 5.92
N MET A 88 -15.76 -9.61 6.60
CA MET A 88 -16.68 -8.78 7.38
C MET A 88 -16.00 -8.12 8.59
N SER A 89 -15.00 -8.79 9.19
CA SER A 89 -14.23 -8.22 10.31
C SER A 89 -13.34 -7.04 9.90
N THR A 90 -12.89 -7.00 8.65
CA THR A 90 -11.98 -5.95 8.14
C THR A 90 -12.69 -4.87 7.35
N ARG A 91 -13.92 -5.09 6.88
CA ARG A 91 -14.67 -4.15 6.01
C ARG A 91 -14.67 -2.71 6.51
N ASP A 92 -15.09 -2.49 7.75
CA ASP A 92 -15.25 -1.15 8.32
C ASP A 92 -13.87 -0.52 8.62
N GLN A 93 -12.88 -1.34 8.96
CA GLN A 93 -11.49 -0.90 9.14
C GLN A 93 -10.89 -0.46 7.80
N ASP A 94 -11.16 -1.21 6.72
CA ASP A 94 -10.70 -0.89 5.37
C ASP A 94 -11.31 0.42 4.87
N PHE A 95 -12.63 0.60 5.03
CA PHE A 95 -13.28 1.87 4.68
C PHE A 95 -12.71 3.03 5.49
N SER A 96 -12.52 2.82 6.79
CA SER A 96 -11.95 3.86 7.66
C SER A 96 -10.54 4.25 7.21
N ALA A 97 -9.66 3.27 6.99
CA ALA A 97 -8.28 3.51 6.65
C ALA A 97 -8.09 4.09 5.23
N ARG A 98 -8.86 3.61 4.24
CA ARG A 98 -8.67 3.97 2.83
C ARG A 98 -9.44 5.21 2.42
N VAL A 99 -10.54 5.53 3.11
CA VAL A 99 -11.46 6.59 2.70
C VAL A 99 -11.61 7.68 3.77
N ILE A 100 -11.88 7.29 5.02
CA ILE A 100 -12.20 8.26 6.09
C ILE A 100 -10.96 8.97 6.61
N GLU A 101 -9.88 8.25 6.91
CA GLU A 101 -8.67 8.88 7.44
C GLU A 101 -8.05 9.88 6.45
N PRO A 102 -7.92 9.60 5.14
CA PRO A 102 -7.55 10.62 4.16
C PRO A 102 -8.49 11.83 4.13
N ALA A 103 -9.80 11.61 4.25
CA ALA A 103 -10.78 12.69 4.27
C ALA A 103 -10.64 13.57 5.53
N LYS A 104 -10.34 12.97 6.69
CA LYS A 104 -10.05 13.69 7.94
C LYS A 104 -8.75 14.49 7.85
N ILE A 105 -7.71 13.94 7.24
CA ILE A 105 -6.43 14.65 7.02
C ILE A 105 -6.67 15.99 6.29
N VAL A 106 -7.52 16.00 5.26
CA VAL A 106 -7.90 17.25 4.59
C VAL A 106 -8.74 18.16 5.49
N ALA A 107 -9.75 17.61 6.17
CA ALA A 107 -10.63 18.40 7.04
C ALA A 107 -9.88 19.09 8.20
N ASP A 108 -8.86 18.43 8.77
CA ASP A 108 -8.01 18.98 9.83
C ASP A 108 -7.03 20.05 9.27
N SER A 109 -6.63 19.90 8.00
CA SER A 109 -5.79 20.88 7.32
C SER A 109 -6.56 22.16 7.01
N ASP A 110 -7.73 22.02 6.37
CA ASP A 110 -8.63 23.09 5.98
C ASP A 110 -10.10 22.67 6.21
N PRO A 111 -10.73 23.11 7.32
CA PRO A 111 -12.12 22.80 7.61
C PRO A 111 -13.13 23.30 6.57
N ALA A 112 -12.74 24.25 5.71
CA ALA A 112 -13.59 24.77 4.62
C ALA A 112 -13.51 23.93 3.33
N ALA A 113 -12.63 22.92 3.27
CA ALA A 113 -12.38 22.10 2.08
C ALA A 113 -13.47 21.02 1.83
N GLU A 114 -14.74 21.37 1.98
CA GLU A 114 -15.90 20.47 1.88
C GLU A 114 -15.91 19.64 0.59
N ASN A 115 -15.60 20.27 -0.56
CA ASN A 115 -15.58 19.60 -1.85
C ASN A 115 -14.45 18.56 -1.95
N VAL A 116 -13.29 18.87 -1.36
CA VAL A 116 -12.12 18.00 -1.36
C VAL A 116 -12.38 16.78 -0.48
N VAL A 117 -12.91 17.00 0.74
CA VAL A 117 -13.32 15.94 1.66
C VAL A 117 -14.36 15.04 0.99
N SER A 118 -15.40 15.63 0.40
CA SER A 118 -16.45 14.89 -0.30
C SER A 118 -15.91 14.08 -1.48
N ALA A 119 -14.97 14.63 -2.25
CA ALA A 119 -14.35 13.94 -3.38
C ALA A 119 -13.55 12.71 -2.94
N ILE A 120 -12.78 12.81 -1.86
CA ILE A 120 -12.06 11.67 -1.27
C ILE A 120 -13.05 10.56 -0.88
N LEU A 121 -14.15 10.92 -0.21
CA LEU A 121 -15.15 9.97 0.27
C LEU A 121 -15.81 9.15 -0.85
N VAL A 122 -15.89 9.72 -2.06
CA VAL A 122 -16.54 9.07 -3.22
C VAL A 122 -15.56 8.62 -4.31
N LEU A 123 -14.25 8.80 -4.15
CA LEU A 123 -13.28 8.52 -5.20
C LEU A 123 -13.37 7.06 -5.70
N GLU A 124 -13.42 6.10 -4.79
CA GLU A 124 -13.52 4.67 -5.14
C GLU A 124 -14.92 4.24 -5.63
N THR A 125 -15.90 5.16 -5.66
CA THR A 125 -17.26 4.85 -6.11
C THR A 125 -17.39 4.86 -7.63
N VAL A 126 -16.50 5.57 -8.34
CA VAL A 126 -16.53 5.66 -9.80
C VAL A 126 -15.94 4.41 -10.44
N ARG A 127 -16.80 3.58 -11.03
CA ARG A 127 -16.39 2.39 -11.80
C ARG A 127 -16.92 2.39 -13.23
N SER A 128 -17.78 3.36 -13.53
CA SER A 128 -18.44 3.50 -14.81
C SER A 128 -18.81 4.97 -15.04
N PRO A 129 -19.06 5.37 -16.31
CA PRO A 129 -19.61 6.69 -16.60
C PRO A 129 -20.91 6.99 -15.83
N LYS A 130 -21.72 5.95 -15.58
CA LYS A 130 -22.97 6.09 -14.80
C LYS A 130 -22.70 6.44 -13.35
N ASP A 131 -21.68 5.85 -12.72
CA ASP A 131 -21.31 6.18 -11.34
C ASP A 131 -20.79 7.62 -11.25
N TYR A 132 -20.01 8.06 -12.24
CA TYR A 132 -19.57 9.45 -12.36
C TYR A 132 -20.75 10.43 -12.45
N GLU A 133 -21.71 10.17 -13.35
CA GLU A 133 -22.91 11.01 -13.47
C GLU A 133 -23.76 11.02 -12.19
N ASN A 134 -23.81 9.90 -11.46
CA ASN A 134 -24.50 9.86 -10.17
C ASN A 134 -23.81 10.76 -9.13
N ILE A 135 -22.47 10.76 -9.08
CA ILE A 135 -21.70 11.66 -8.20
C ILE A 135 -21.93 13.11 -8.60
N LYS A 136 -21.82 13.42 -9.91
CA LYS A 136 -22.05 14.77 -10.43
C LYS A 136 -23.44 15.29 -10.07
N SER A 137 -24.47 14.46 -10.24
CA SER A 137 -25.85 14.79 -9.87
C SER A 137 -26.04 14.93 -8.35
N ALA A 138 -25.38 14.10 -7.56
CA ALA A 138 -25.53 14.08 -6.11
C ALA A 138 -24.73 15.18 -5.38
N LEU A 139 -23.51 15.46 -5.80
CA LEU A 139 -22.52 16.26 -5.08
C LEU A 139 -22.04 17.49 -5.87
N GLY A 140 -22.48 17.64 -7.12
CA GLY A 140 -22.19 18.79 -7.97
C GLY A 140 -20.87 18.68 -8.75
N GLU A 141 -20.68 19.62 -9.67
CA GLU A 141 -19.58 19.60 -10.64
C GLU A 141 -18.19 19.74 -10.01
N LYS A 142 -18.08 20.46 -8.88
CA LYS A 142 -16.80 20.64 -8.19
C LYS A 142 -16.26 19.31 -7.67
N VAL A 143 -17.11 18.55 -6.95
CA VAL A 143 -16.74 17.24 -6.41
C VAL A 143 -16.44 16.24 -7.53
N SER A 144 -17.30 16.17 -8.56
CA SER A 144 -17.05 15.27 -9.69
C SER A 144 -15.80 15.67 -10.49
N GLY A 145 -15.53 16.96 -10.66
CA GLY A 145 -14.34 17.48 -11.32
C GLY A 145 -13.06 17.03 -10.62
N ILE A 146 -13.02 17.15 -9.28
CA ILE A 146 -11.88 16.66 -8.47
C ILE A 146 -11.69 15.15 -8.68
N VAL A 147 -12.77 14.38 -8.56
CA VAL A 147 -12.73 12.93 -8.77
C VAL A 147 -12.22 12.57 -10.17
N SER A 148 -12.69 13.28 -11.20
CA SER A 148 -12.26 13.05 -12.59
C SER A 148 -10.77 13.33 -12.79
N GLU A 149 -10.26 14.43 -12.24
CA GLU A 149 -8.85 14.80 -12.37
C GLU A 149 -7.93 13.76 -11.70
N ILE A 150 -8.33 13.25 -10.53
CA ILE A 150 -7.59 12.20 -9.83
C ILE A 150 -7.59 10.90 -10.64
N LEU A 151 -8.76 10.45 -11.10
CA LEU A 151 -8.88 9.20 -11.87
C LEU A 151 -8.16 9.27 -13.22
N ASP A 152 -8.19 10.41 -13.90
CA ASP A 152 -7.46 10.64 -15.15
C ASP A 152 -5.94 10.55 -14.93
N MET A 153 -5.42 11.17 -13.86
CA MET A 153 -4.01 11.05 -13.50
C MET A 153 -3.60 9.58 -13.21
N GLU A 154 -4.44 8.82 -12.52
CA GLU A 154 -4.17 7.41 -12.20
C GLU A 154 -4.26 6.48 -13.42
N ALA A 155 -5.17 6.77 -14.35
CA ALA A 155 -5.36 5.99 -15.58
C ALA A 155 -4.18 6.12 -16.57
N TYR A 156 -3.43 7.23 -16.53
CA TYR A 156 -2.33 7.52 -17.46
C TYR A 156 -0.97 7.75 -16.75
N PRO A 157 -0.33 6.71 -16.18
CA PRO A 157 0.93 6.87 -15.44
C PRO A 157 2.09 7.49 -16.25
N SER A 158 2.13 7.27 -17.57
CA SER A 158 3.16 7.84 -18.46
C SER A 158 3.01 9.35 -18.66
N GLU A 159 1.82 9.90 -18.47
CA GLU A 159 1.52 11.34 -18.61
C GLU A 159 1.41 12.04 -17.26
N LYS A 160 1.63 11.30 -16.17
CA LYS A 160 1.35 11.72 -14.79
C LYS A 160 1.90 13.10 -14.45
N ASN A 161 3.14 13.42 -14.84
CA ASN A 161 3.72 14.74 -14.56
C ASN A 161 2.97 15.89 -15.26
N ASN A 162 2.55 15.70 -16.51
CA ASN A 162 1.77 16.70 -17.25
C ASN A 162 0.36 16.82 -16.67
N LYS A 163 -0.25 15.70 -16.27
CA LYS A 163 -1.56 15.67 -15.63
C LYS A 163 -1.53 16.42 -14.30
N ILE A 164 -0.56 16.14 -13.42
CA ILE A 164 -0.38 16.83 -12.13
C ILE A 164 -0.28 18.34 -12.30
N ALA A 165 0.48 18.81 -13.30
CA ALA A 165 0.64 20.23 -13.56
C ALA A 165 -0.70 20.92 -13.94
N GLY A 166 -1.58 20.21 -14.65
CA GLY A 166 -2.91 20.69 -15.06
C GLY A 166 -4.03 20.49 -14.05
N MET A 167 -3.80 19.74 -12.97
CA MET A 167 -4.80 19.51 -11.92
C MET A 167 -5.09 20.79 -11.12
N SER A 168 -6.33 20.92 -10.65
CA SER A 168 -6.69 21.93 -9.67
C SER A 168 -5.99 21.69 -8.34
N ASP A 169 -5.86 22.76 -7.55
CA ASP A 169 -5.26 22.70 -6.22
C ASP A 169 -6.05 21.77 -5.28
N ASP A 170 -7.37 21.75 -5.39
CA ASP A 170 -8.24 20.85 -4.64
C ASP A 170 -7.93 19.37 -4.95
N SER A 171 -7.72 19.01 -6.21
CA SER A 171 -7.34 17.64 -6.60
C SER A 171 -5.95 17.25 -6.14
N LYS A 172 -5.02 18.21 -6.12
CA LYS A 172 -3.67 18.02 -5.57
C LYS A 172 -3.73 17.77 -4.07
N ARG A 173 -4.52 18.56 -3.31
CA ARG A 173 -4.76 18.34 -1.86
C ARG A 173 -5.36 16.96 -1.60
N ALA A 174 -6.38 16.58 -2.36
CA ALA A 174 -7.01 15.27 -2.22
C ALA A 174 -6.02 14.12 -2.43
N ASN A 175 -5.22 14.16 -3.51
CA ASN A 175 -4.20 13.15 -3.75
C ASN A 175 -3.12 13.12 -2.67
N LEU A 176 -2.65 14.30 -2.22
CA LEU A 176 -1.62 14.37 -1.18
C LEU A 176 -2.13 13.73 0.12
N ALA A 177 -3.37 14.02 0.52
CA ALA A 177 -3.98 13.40 1.70
C ALA A 177 -4.16 11.88 1.57
N LEU A 178 -4.54 11.37 0.38
CA LEU A 178 -4.57 9.94 0.09
C LEU A 178 -3.17 9.29 0.26
N MET A 179 -2.12 9.97 -0.18
CA MET A 179 -0.74 9.49 0.02
C MET A 179 -0.34 9.48 1.50
N VAL A 180 -0.66 10.54 2.24
CA VAL A 180 -0.42 10.64 3.69
C VAL A 180 -1.11 9.49 4.43
N GLY A 181 -2.41 9.29 4.20
CA GLY A 181 -3.18 8.22 4.84
C GLY A 181 -2.62 6.83 4.51
N GLY A 182 -2.21 6.59 3.27
CA GLY A 182 -1.54 5.34 2.89
C GLY A 182 -0.21 5.11 3.61
N LEU A 183 0.61 6.15 3.77
CA LEU A 183 1.90 6.07 4.49
C LEU A 183 1.69 5.84 6.00
N GLN A 184 0.73 6.53 6.61
CA GLN A 184 0.37 6.32 8.02
C GLN A 184 -0.19 4.91 8.26
N SER A 185 -1.01 4.39 7.35
CA SER A 185 -1.52 3.02 7.40
C SER A 185 -0.39 2.00 7.34
N LEU A 186 0.59 2.18 6.43
CA LEU A 186 1.80 1.36 6.37
C LEU A 186 2.59 1.40 7.69
N ALA A 187 2.78 2.59 8.26
CA ALA A 187 3.49 2.74 9.52
C ALA A 187 2.76 2.02 10.68
N ASN A 188 1.43 2.12 10.73
CA ASN A 188 0.62 1.47 11.75
C ASN A 188 0.57 -0.05 11.60
N MET A 189 0.47 -0.57 10.38
CA MET A 189 0.57 -2.01 10.12
C MET A 189 1.92 -2.57 10.57
N ALA A 190 3.01 -1.85 10.31
CA ALA A 190 4.33 -2.31 10.70
C ALA A 190 4.52 -2.35 12.22
N LYS A 191 3.88 -1.46 12.99
CA LYS A 191 3.88 -1.50 14.47
C LYS A 191 3.19 -2.74 15.05
N GLN A 192 2.30 -3.38 14.29
CA GLN A 192 1.58 -4.58 14.71
C GLN A 192 2.33 -5.87 14.36
N LEU A 193 3.43 -5.79 13.60
CA LEU A 193 4.22 -6.96 13.26
C LEU A 193 5.09 -7.42 14.45
N PRO A 194 5.31 -8.74 14.59
CA PRO A 194 6.28 -9.28 15.53
C PRO A 194 7.68 -8.68 15.36
N PRO A 195 8.47 -8.52 16.44
CA PRO A 195 9.83 -8.01 16.36
C PRO A 195 10.67 -8.76 15.31
N GLY A 196 11.27 -8.02 14.38
CA GLY A 196 12.09 -8.57 13.29
C GLY A 196 11.34 -8.87 11.99
N GLN A 197 10.00 -8.83 11.97
CA GLN A 197 9.24 -8.82 10.72
C GLN A 197 9.08 -7.38 10.22
N LYS A 198 9.21 -7.21 8.91
CA LYS A 198 9.13 -5.91 8.25
C LYS A 198 8.04 -5.92 7.19
N VAL A 199 7.32 -4.82 7.07
CA VAL A 199 6.42 -4.61 5.93
C VAL A 199 7.30 -4.22 4.76
N MET A 200 7.19 -4.92 3.62
CA MET A 200 7.81 -4.45 2.38
C MET A 200 6.83 -3.55 1.63
N MET A 201 7.31 -2.39 1.17
CA MET A 201 6.53 -1.58 0.23
C MET A 201 6.45 -2.30 -1.10
N VAL A 202 5.23 -2.55 -1.60
CA VAL A 202 5.03 -3.05 -2.97
C VAL A 202 5.61 -2.02 -3.94
N GLY A 203 6.54 -2.45 -4.80
CA GLY A 203 7.27 -1.56 -5.72
C GLY A 203 8.54 -0.91 -5.14
N GLY A 204 8.89 -1.18 -3.88
CA GLY A 204 10.18 -0.82 -3.29
C GLY A 204 10.58 0.66 -3.45
N ARG A 205 11.83 0.90 -3.84
CA ARG A 205 12.40 2.26 -3.99
C ARG A 205 11.71 3.08 -5.09
N ASP A 206 11.23 2.46 -6.15
CA ASP A 206 10.56 3.17 -7.25
C ASP A 206 9.22 3.74 -6.79
N ALA A 207 8.45 2.96 -6.00
CA ALA A 207 7.21 3.43 -5.41
C ALA A 207 7.44 4.60 -4.41
N ALA A 208 8.52 4.53 -3.63
CA ALA A 208 8.95 5.62 -2.75
C ALA A 208 9.32 6.87 -3.56
N LYS A 209 10.12 6.73 -4.62
CA LYS A 209 10.49 7.83 -5.53
C LYS A 209 9.26 8.49 -6.15
N HIS A 210 8.30 7.70 -6.64
CA HIS A 210 7.08 8.24 -7.23
C HIS A 210 6.24 9.08 -6.25
N LYS A 211 6.18 8.69 -4.97
CA LYS A 211 5.50 9.48 -3.94
C LYS A 211 6.23 10.79 -3.66
N ILE A 212 7.57 10.77 -3.62
CA ILE A 212 8.40 11.98 -3.43
C ILE A 212 8.24 12.93 -4.62
N ASP A 213 8.36 12.43 -5.85
CA ASP A 213 8.23 13.23 -7.07
C ASP A 213 6.85 13.91 -7.13
N PHE A 214 5.77 13.17 -6.81
CA PHE A 214 4.43 13.72 -6.73
C PHE A 214 4.33 14.82 -5.68
N ALA A 215 4.74 14.53 -4.44
CA ALA A 215 4.64 15.48 -3.34
C ALA A 215 5.50 16.74 -3.59
N SER A 216 6.65 16.62 -4.25
CA SER A 216 7.43 17.75 -4.75
C SER A 216 6.67 18.59 -5.77
N ALA A 217 5.99 17.95 -6.73
CA ALA A 217 5.27 18.64 -7.80
C ALA A 217 4.03 19.40 -7.31
N VAL A 218 3.45 19.00 -6.17
CA VAL A 218 2.25 19.64 -5.59
C VAL A 218 2.53 20.48 -4.35
N ARG A 219 3.80 20.59 -3.96
CA ARG A 219 4.21 21.33 -2.76
C ARG A 219 3.77 22.79 -2.81
N GLY A 220 3.39 23.33 -1.66
CA GLY A 220 2.92 24.71 -1.50
C GLY A 220 1.43 24.91 -1.75
N VAL A 221 0.72 23.88 -2.23
CA VAL A 221 -0.74 23.91 -2.38
C VAL A 221 -1.46 23.90 -1.02
N ASP A 222 -0.88 23.23 -0.04
CA ASP A 222 -1.31 23.21 1.36
C ASP A 222 -0.13 22.87 2.27
N SER A 223 0.38 23.88 2.98
CA SER A 223 1.59 23.74 3.80
C SER A 223 1.43 22.74 4.96
N LYS A 224 0.23 22.60 5.51
CA LYS A 224 0.00 21.63 6.60
C LYS A 224 0.04 20.20 6.06
N LEU A 225 -0.54 19.96 4.88
CA LEU A 225 -0.46 18.66 4.21
C LEU A 225 0.97 18.33 3.78
N ASP A 226 1.75 19.32 3.33
CA ASP A 226 3.16 19.14 2.99
C ASP A 226 3.96 18.63 4.21
N ASP A 227 3.78 19.26 5.37
CA ASP A 227 4.44 18.86 6.61
C ASP A 227 3.99 17.46 7.09
N LEU A 228 2.68 17.18 7.00
CA LEU A 228 2.14 15.86 7.32
C LEU A 228 2.70 14.77 6.40
N PHE A 229 2.89 15.06 5.11
CA PHE A 229 3.51 14.13 4.18
C PHE A 229 4.95 13.81 4.55
N VAL A 230 5.77 14.82 4.84
CA VAL A 230 7.17 14.62 5.23
C VAL A 230 7.25 13.74 6.48
N ASN A 231 6.43 14.02 7.48
CA ASN A 231 6.38 13.23 8.72
C ASN A 231 5.91 11.80 8.46
N ALA A 232 4.78 11.62 7.78
CA ALA A 232 4.23 10.29 7.48
C ALA A 232 5.18 9.44 6.62
N PHE A 233 5.87 10.05 5.66
CA PHE A 233 6.85 9.37 4.82
C PHE A 233 8.04 8.87 5.65
N ASN A 234 8.59 9.74 6.51
CA ASN A 234 9.74 9.40 7.33
C ASN A 234 9.39 8.33 8.39
N ASP A 235 8.21 8.40 9.00
CA ASP A 235 7.70 7.38 9.91
C ASP A 235 7.52 6.03 9.20
N ALA A 236 6.93 6.03 8.01
CA ALA A 236 6.79 4.82 7.21
C ALA A 236 8.16 4.25 6.81
N ASN A 237 9.12 5.09 6.44
CA ASN A 237 10.46 4.63 6.06
C ASN A 237 11.22 3.96 7.23
N GLN A 238 11.03 4.42 8.48
CA GLN A 238 11.65 3.79 9.65
C GLN A 238 11.25 2.32 9.81
N VAL A 239 10.06 1.94 9.35
CA VAL A 239 9.49 0.61 9.56
C VAL A 239 9.44 -0.25 8.30
N VAL A 240 9.62 0.36 7.12
CA VAL A 240 9.55 -0.30 5.80
C VAL A 240 10.92 -0.38 5.10
N GLU A 241 12.00 0.15 5.69
CA GLU A 241 13.37 0.16 5.12
C GLU A 241 13.42 0.60 3.64
N MET A 242 12.75 1.71 3.31
CA MET A 242 12.82 2.27 1.95
C MET A 242 14.24 2.79 1.63
N GLY A 243 15.10 2.96 2.65
CA GLY A 243 16.49 3.39 2.51
C GLY A 243 16.64 4.86 2.13
N VAL A 244 15.56 5.64 2.27
CA VAL A 244 15.48 7.06 1.92
C VAL A 244 14.63 7.81 2.93
N ARG A 245 15.13 8.91 3.47
CA ARG A 245 14.33 9.90 4.19
C ARG A 245 14.00 11.06 3.26
N VAL A 246 12.91 11.75 3.52
CA VAL A 246 12.54 12.97 2.78
C VAL A 246 12.88 14.18 3.63
N GLU A 247 13.55 15.14 2.99
CA GLU A 247 13.82 16.46 3.55
C GLU A 247 13.35 17.55 2.59
N VAL A 248 13.08 18.73 3.14
CA VAL A 248 12.83 19.94 2.36
C VAL A 248 14.18 20.56 2.01
N ASP A 249 14.46 20.66 0.72
CA ASP A 249 15.59 21.40 0.20
C ASP A 249 15.34 22.90 0.40
N LYS A 250 16.20 23.56 1.19
CA LYS A 250 16.01 24.96 1.60
C LYS A 250 16.16 25.95 0.45
N ASP A 251 16.88 25.58 -0.61
CA ASP A 251 17.22 26.48 -1.71
C ASP A 251 16.19 26.40 -2.84
N SER A 252 15.65 25.21 -3.09
CA SER A 252 14.65 24.96 -4.14
C SER A 252 13.22 24.86 -3.62
N ASN A 253 13.02 24.78 -2.30
CA ASN A 253 11.74 24.46 -1.66
C ASN A 253 11.09 23.20 -2.27
N THR A 254 11.89 22.21 -2.68
CA THR A 254 11.43 20.91 -3.20
C THR A 254 11.72 19.80 -2.18
N LEU A 255 11.05 18.64 -2.33
CA LEU A 255 11.37 17.48 -1.52
C LEU A 255 12.54 16.72 -2.13
N LYS A 256 13.52 16.41 -1.29
CA LYS A 256 14.72 15.66 -1.67
C LYS A 256 14.75 14.33 -0.94
N ALA A 257 14.98 13.26 -1.70
CA ALA A 257 15.33 11.96 -1.13
C ALA A 257 16.78 12.02 -0.61
N VAL A 258 16.96 11.82 0.69
CA VAL A 258 18.25 11.67 1.33
C VAL A 258 18.44 10.19 1.64
N HIS A 259 19.44 9.57 1.01
CA HIS A 259 19.78 8.19 1.30
C HIS A 259 20.27 8.07 2.75
N VAL A 260 19.65 7.17 3.48
CA VAL A 260 20.10 6.82 4.82
C VAL A 260 20.95 5.57 4.67
N ASP A 261 22.23 5.67 5.02
CA ASP A 261 23.07 4.48 5.17
C ASP A 261 22.48 3.66 6.32
N VAL A 262 21.66 2.68 5.98
CA VAL A 262 21.22 1.66 6.93
C VAL A 262 22.44 0.78 7.16
N ALA A 263 23.23 1.11 8.18
CA ALA A 263 24.30 0.22 8.62
C ALA A 263 23.67 -1.17 8.85
N PRO A 264 24.23 -2.25 8.26
CA PRO A 264 23.73 -3.59 8.53
C PRO A 264 23.79 -3.83 10.04
N PRO A 265 22.78 -4.51 10.64
CA PRO A 265 22.83 -4.80 12.06
C PRO A 265 24.05 -5.70 12.32
N GLY A 266 25.09 -5.14 12.93
CA GLY A 266 26.32 -5.85 13.27
C GLY A 266 27.66 -5.16 12.96
N ALA A 267 27.69 -3.92 12.47
CA ALA A 267 28.98 -3.28 12.15
C ALA A 267 29.72 -2.65 13.36
N ASP A 268 29.05 -2.39 14.48
CA ASP A 268 29.70 -1.92 15.71
C ASP A 268 29.76 -3.04 16.76
N GLY A 269 30.72 -3.94 16.55
CA GLY A 269 31.13 -4.92 17.54
C GLY A 269 31.71 -4.24 18.79
N LYS A 270 30.84 -3.82 19.71
CA LYS A 270 31.12 -3.97 21.14
C LYS A 270 30.26 -5.13 21.63
N PRO A 271 30.84 -6.29 21.95
CA PRO A 271 30.06 -7.38 22.51
C PRO A 271 29.36 -6.88 23.78
N PRO A 272 28.09 -7.27 24.01
CA PRO A 272 27.41 -6.92 25.24
C PRO A 272 28.24 -7.46 26.41
N GLN A 273 28.60 -6.57 27.35
CA GLN A 273 29.16 -7.00 28.63
C GLN A 273 28.09 -7.84 29.34
N GLY A 274 28.23 -9.16 29.23
CA GLY A 274 27.43 -10.09 30.02
C GLY A 274 27.74 -9.93 31.52
N PRO A 275 26.81 -10.34 32.40
CA PRO A 275 27.06 -10.30 33.84
C PRO A 275 28.24 -11.22 34.16
N GLY A 276 29.25 -10.69 34.85
CA GLY A 276 30.43 -11.44 35.24
C GLY A 276 30.07 -12.66 36.08
N ILE A 277 30.41 -13.85 35.59
CA ILE A 277 30.57 -15.08 36.37
C ILE A 277 31.81 -15.78 35.81
N GLY A 278 32.82 -15.93 36.67
CA GLY A 278 34.12 -16.48 36.32
C GLY A 278 34.16 -17.99 36.15
N GLY A 279 35.30 -18.47 35.63
CA GLY A 279 35.69 -19.89 35.60
C GLY A 279 36.36 -20.25 34.28
N GLY A 280 37.68 -20.40 34.30
CA GLY A 280 38.48 -20.81 33.13
C GLY A 280 38.38 -22.31 32.83
N PHE A 281 39.07 -22.76 31.78
CA PHE A 281 39.91 -23.96 31.70
C PHE A 281 40.33 -24.29 30.24
N PHE A 282 41.65 -24.42 30.01
CA PHE A 282 42.44 -24.93 28.85
C PHE A 282 42.45 -24.02 27.58
N ASP A 283 43.54 -23.46 27.05
CA ASP A 283 44.97 -23.84 26.89
C ASP A 283 45.20 -25.18 26.19
N ASP A 284 45.46 -25.16 24.88
CA ASP A 284 46.64 -25.82 24.27
C ASP A 284 46.82 -25.44 22.79
N GLY A 285 48.08 -25.29 22.36
CA GLY A 285 48.49 -24.72 21.07
C GLY A 285 48.61 -25.68 19.89
N GLY A 286 49.20 -25.19 18.78
CA GLY A 286 49.79 -26.05 17.75
C GLY A 286 49.82 -25.52 16.31
N ASP A 287 51.03 -25.32 15.79
CA ASP A 287 51.39 -24.98 14.41
C ASP A 287 50.85 -25.92 13.31
N LYS A 288 50.60 -25.39 12.09
CA LYS A 288 51.37 -25.70 10.85
C LYS A 288 50.67 -25.30 9.52
N LYS A 289 51.48 -24.65 8.67
CA LYS A 289 51.62 -24.78 7.20
C LYS A 289 50.46 -24.38 6.25
N GLY A 290 50.69 -23.26 5.55
CA GLY A 290 51.03 -23.30 4.12
C GLY A 290 49.92 -23.05 3.08
N PRO A 291 50.31 -22.68 1.84
CA PRO A 291 49.78 -21.54 1.08
C PRO A 291 48.97 -22.01 -0.17
N ALA A 292 48.45 -21.23 -1.11
CA ALA A 292 48.82 -19.96 -1.72
C ALA A 292 47.66 -19.44 -2.59
N THR A 293 47.60 -18.12 -2.81
CA THR A 293 47.00 -17.50 -4.00
C THR A 293 48.08 -17.30 -5.08
N PRO A 294 47.69 -17.20 -6.36
CA PRO A 294 48.37 -16.25 -7.24
C PRO A 294 47.42 -15.25 -7.92
N PRO A 295 47.95 -14.07 -8.33
CA PRO A 295 47.18 -12.88 -8.71
C PRO A 295 47.06 -12.69 -10.23
N SER A 296 46.07 -11.91 -10.68
CA SER A 296 45.97 -11.42 -12.07
C SER A 296 46.14 -9.89 -12.15
N LYS A 297 47.21 -9.46 -12.83
CA LYS A 297 47.35 -8.23 -13.62
C LYS A 297 47.56 -8.74 -15.07
N GLY A 298 46.92 -8.30 -16.15
CA GLY A 298 46.50 -6.96 -16.55
C GLY A 298 47.37 -6.54 -17.75
N PHE A 299 46.83 -6.54 -18.97
CA PHE A 299 47.29 -5.91 -20.24
C PHE A 299 46.24 -6.34 -21.31
N GLY A 300 45.63 -5.56 -22.20
CA GLY A 300 45.86 -4.23 -22.74
C GLY A 300 45.75 -4.31 -24.28
N GLY A 301 44.87 -3.51 -24.92
CA GLY A 301 45.09 -3.07 -26.31
C GLY A 301 43.99 -3.28 -27.37
N GLY A 302 43.55 -2.15 -27.97
CA GLY A 302 43.04 -1.99 -29.36
C GLY A 302 41.56 -2.33 -29.59
N GLY A 303 40.71 -1.58 -30.28
CA GLY A 303 40.88 -0.44 -31.20
C GLY A 303 39.88 -0.57 -32.37
N ASN A 304 39.01 0.45 -32.56
CA ASN A 304 38.24 0.80 -33.77
C ASN A 304 37.16 -0.14 -34.38
N LYS A 305 35.91 0.35 -34.48
CA LYS A 305 35.32 0.88 -35.75
C LYS A 305 33.88 1.39 -35.58
N LYS A 306 33.61 2.56 -36.17
CA LYS A 306 32.29 3.11 -36.55
C LYS A 306 31.58 2.21 -37.57
N LEU A 307 30.25 2.09 -37.47
CA LEU A 307 29.18 2.01 -38.50
C LEU A 307 27.85 2.16 -37.69
N GLY A 308 26.80 2.91 -38.01
CA GLY A 308 26.32 3.48 -39.27
C GLY A 308 25.16 2.67 -39.84
N GLY A 309 23.91 3.16 -39.70
CA GLY A 309 22.66 2.61 -40.29
C GLY A 309 21.82 1.83 -39.25
N GLY A 310 20.53 2.09 -39.02
CA GLY A 310 19.48 2.60 -39.88
C GLY A 310 18.45 1.49 -40.07
N PHE A 311 17.36 1.53 -39.29
CA PHE A 311 15.97 1.14 -39.56
C PHE A 311 15.14 1.54 -38.34
#